data_AF-A0A7J9H271-F1
#
_entry.id   AF-A0A7J9H271-F1
#
_cell.length_a   1.000
_cell.length_b   1.000
_cell.length_c   1.000
_cell.angle_alpha   90.00
_cell.angle_beta   90.00
_cell.angle_gamma   90.00
#
_symmetry.space_group_name_H-M   'P 1'
#
loop_
_entity.id
_entity.type
_entity.pdbx_description
1 polymer ?
#
loop_
_entity_poly.entity_id
_entity_poly.type
_entity_poly.pdbx_seq_one_letter_code
_entity_poly.pdbx_strand_id
1 'polypeptide(L)'
;VSKLSQLEFLFGGNNRLGPGSLVIVTTRDKQVLIRYGIDLIYEMEELDEDESIQLFSQNAFKSNNPMDYHQLKLSQMVLSFANGNPLAIKVIGSSLCGKTKSYQESEVKKLKQVPKQDIQNVLKWSFDGLDCEEKEMFLDIVCFFKGKDRDHVTRCMDACYVSAHSGIENLINKSLISVSRDQIAV
;
A
#
# COMPACT_ATOMS: atom_id res chain seq x y z
N VAL A 1 6.83 11.72 6.25
CA VAL A 1 8.25 12.13 6.16
C VAL A 1 8.96 11.23 5.16
N SER A 2 9.91 11.72 4.37
CA SER A 2 10.64 10.91 3.37
C SER A 2 12.16 11.04 3.45
N LYS A 3 12.69 11.97 4.24
CA LYS A 3 14.14 12.17 4.42
C LYS A 3 14.48 12.41 5.89
N LEU A 4 15.65 11.91 6.31
CA LEU A 4 16.18 12.13 7.66
C LEU A 4 16.29 13.62 8.00
N SER A 5 16.75 14.44 7.06
CA SER A 5 16.90 15.89 7.24
C SER A 5 15.59 16.61 7.57
N GLN A 6 14.43 16.07 7.19
CA GLN A 6 13.15 16.62 7.60
C GLN A 6 12.90 16.41 9.09
N LEU A 7 13.27 15.25 9.64
CA LEU A 7 13.19 14.99 11.08
C LEU A 7 14.20 15.82 11.85
N GLU A 8 15.44 15.89 11.39
CA GLU A 8 16.47 16.75 12.00
C GLU A 8 16.04 18.23 12.01
N PHE A 9 15.46 18.72 10.91
CA PHE A 9 14.94 20.07 10.84
C PHE A 9 13.79 20.31 11.82
N LEU A 10 12.88 19.34 11.98
CA LEU A 10 11.72 19.45 12.86
C LEU A 10 12.09 19.26 14.35
N PHE A 11 13.04 18.37 14.66
CA PHE A 11 13.24 17.83 16.00
C PHE A 11 14.70 17.81 16.49
N GLY A 12 15.70 18.02 15.63
CA GLY A 12 17.13 17.90 15.94
C GLY A 12 17.75 19.04 16.77
N GLY A 13 16.95 19.93 17.35
CA GLY A 13 17.42 21.01 18.23
C GLY A 13 17.06 20.74 19.70
N ASN A 14 17.89 21.21 20.63
CA ASN A 14 17.65 21.05 22.08
C ASN A 14 16.26 21.57 22.51
N ASN A 15 15.53 20.75 23.27
CA ASN A 15 14.31 21.10 24.01
C ASN A 15 13.14 21.70 23.19
N ARG A 16 12.85 21.18 21.98
CA ARG A 16 11.65 21.59 21.22
C ARG A 16 10.33 21.05 21.77
N LEU A 17 10.37 20.00 22.58
CA LEU A 17 9.19 19.34 23.11
C LEU A 17 9.18 19.47 24.64
N GLY A 18 8.04 19.93 25.18
CA GLY A 18 7.83 19.98 26.62
C GLY A 18 7.52 18.59 27.20
N PRO A 19 7.64 18.41 28.53
CA PRO A 19 7.24 17.17 29.19
C PRO A 19 5.79 16.78 28.85
N GLY A 20 5.57 15.49 28.54
CA GLY A 20 4.24 14.96 28.19
C GLY A 20 3.84 15.13 26.71
N SER A 21 4.70 15.71 25.87
CA SER A 21 4.44 15.79 24.43
C SER A 21 4.48 14.41 23.77
N LEU A 22 3.52 14.12 22.88
CA LEU A 22 3.50 12.93 22.03
C LEU A 22 3.67 13.34 20.57
N VAL A 23 4.65 12.74 19.88
CA VAL A 23 4.88 12.96 18.45
C VAL A 23 4.61 11.65 17.71
N ILE A 24 3.75 11.73 16.70
CA ILE A 24 3.46 10.61 15.79
C ILE A 24 4.06 10.96 14.44
N VAL A 25 5.00 10.14 13.97
CA VAL A 25 5.63 10.28 12.66
C VAL A 25 5.13 9.18 11.75
N THR A 26 4.62 9.55 10.58
CA THR A 26 4.23 8.59 9.53
C THR A 26 5.19 8.70 8.34
N THR A 27 5.60 7.54 7.84
CA THR A 27 6.50 7.40 6.69
C THR A 27 6.23 6.07 6.01
N ARG A 28 6.48 6.01 4.70
CA ARG A 28 6.55 4.74 3.96
C ARG A 28 7.94 4.12 4.05
N ASP A 29 8.95 4.92 4.38
CA ASP A 29 10.35 4.47 4.46
C ASP A 29 10.75 4.30 5.93
N LYS A 30 10.83 3.05 6.40
CA LYS A 30 11.17 2.73 7.80
C LYS A 30 12.61 3.09 8.15
N GLN A 31 13.51 3.16 7.17
CA GLN A 31 14.91 3.54 7.41
C GLN A 31 15.03 4.98 7.88
N VAL A 32 14.09 5.85 7.51
CA VAL A 32 14.05 7.23 8.01
C VAL A 32 13.85 7.26 9.53
N LEU A 33 13.02 6.35 10.08
CA LEU A 33 12.76 6.24 11.52
C LEU A 33 13.97 5.66 12.25
N ILE A 34 14.52 4.56 11.73
CA ILE A 34 15.67 3.86 12.32
C ILE A 34 16.89 4.79 12.39
N ARG A 35 17.21 5.49 11.29
CA ARG A 35 18.36 6.40 11.24
C ARG A 35 18.21 7.60 12.16
N TYR A 36 16.99 8.03 12.45
CA TYR A 36 16.72 9.09 13.42
C TYR A 36 16.81 8.61 14.87
N GLY A 37 16.76 7.30 15.11
CA GLY A 37 16.76 6.71 16.46
C GLY A 37 15.36 6.60 17.08
N ILE A 38 14.32 6.38 16.27
CA ILE A 38 12.97 6.08 16.77
C ILE A 38 12.85 4.56 16.98
N ASP A 39 12.74 4.15 18.24
CA ASP A 39 12.67 2.71 18.60
C ASP A 39 11.25 2.13 18.52
N LEU A 40 10.22 2.95 18.76
CA LEU A 40 8.82 2.51 18.71
C LEU A 40 8.25 2.68 17.30
N ILE A 41 8.31 1.62 16.50
CA ILE A 41 7.79 1.58 15.14
C ILE A 41 6.59 0.63 15.07
N TYR A 42 5.47 1.14 14.59
CA TYR A 42 4.27 0.36 14.28
C TYR A 42 4.13 0.24 12.76
N GLU A 43 4.13 -1.00 12.25
CA GLU A 43 3.88 -1.29 10.84
C GLU A 43 2.36 -1.34 10.60
N MET A 44 1.89 -0.56 9.62
CA MET A 44 0.46 -0.47 9.33
C MET A 44 0.00 -1.72 8.58
N GLU A 45 -1.02 -2.40 9.10
CA GLU A 45 -1.61 -3.57 8.49
C GLU A 45 -2.67 -3.19 7.44
N GLU A 46 -2.94 -4.12 6.52
CA GLU A 46 -4.08 -4.03 5.60
C GLU A 46 -5.40 -4.13 6.39
N LEU A 47 -6.48 -3.58 5.85
CA LEU A 47 -7.80 -3.78 6.45
C LEU A 47 -8.19 -5.25 6.33
N ASP A 48 -8.79 -5.79 7.40
CA ASP A 48 -9.40 -7.11 7.33
C ASP A 48 -10.66 -7.12 6.43
N GLU A 49 -11.25 -8.29 6.23
CA GLU A 49 -12.42 -8.42 5.35
C GLU A 49 -13.63 -7.62 5.85
N ASP A 50 -13.89 -7.62 7.16
CA ASP A 50 -15.03 -6.93 7.76
C ASP A 50 -14.84 -5.41 7.71
N GLU A 51 -13.65 -4.92 8.07
CA GLU A 51 -13.26 -3.52 7.95
C GLU A 51 -13.33 -3.02 6.50
N SER A 52 -12.87 -3.85 5.56
CA SER A 52 -12.93 -3.56 4.13
C SER A 52 -14.36 -3.47 3.60
N ILE A 53 -15.24 -4.41 4.00
CA ILE A 53 -16.66 -4.39 3.66
C ILE A 53 -17.32 -3.14 4.23
N GLN A 54 -17.03 -2.81 5.48
CA GLN A 54 -17.58 -1.64 6.16
C GLN A 54 -17.16 -0.35 5.45
N LEU A 55 -15.87 -0.18 5.19
CA LEU A 55 -15.36 1.00 4.51
C LEU A 55 -15.95 1.14 3.11
N PHE A 56 -16.03 0.05 2.34
CA PHE A 56 -16.65 0.08 1.02
C PHE A 56 -18.12 0.48 1.11
N SER A 57 -18.88 -0.12 2.02
CA SER A 57 -20.32 0.13 2.19
C SER A 57 -20.61 1.58 2.57
N GLN A 58 -19.80 2.17 3.46
CA GLN A 58 -19.94 3.56 3.86
C GLN A 58 -19.73 4.52 2.69
N ASN A 59 -18.80 4.19 1.79
CA ASN A 59 -18.47 5.04 0.64
C ASN A 59 -19.42 4.82 -0.55
N ALA A 60 -19.82 3.57 -0.83
CA ALA A 60 -20.65 3.21 -1.98
C ALA A 60 -22.16 3.28 -1.72
N PHE A 61 -22.60 2.92 -0.52
CA PHE A 61 -24.02 2.70 -0.20
C PHE A 61 -24.55 3.62 0.92
N LYS A 62 -23.66 4.37 1.60
CA LYS A 62 -24.00 5.18 2.79
C LYS A 62 -24.58 4.34 3.93
N SER A 63 -24.16 3.08 4.04
CA SER A 63 -24.51 2.14 5.11
C SER A 63 -23.24 1.52 5.69
N ASN A 64 -23.34 0.95 6.90
CA ASN A 64 -22.20 0.23 7.49
C ASN A 64 -21.99 -1.16 6.89
N ASN A 65 -23.03 -1.76 6.31
CA ASN A 65 -22.97 -3.09 5.72
C ASN A 65 -23.81 -3.15 4.44
N PRO A 66 -23.54 -4.13 3.56
CA PRO A 66 -24.41 -4.45 2.44
C PRO A 66 -25.82 -4.82 2.92
N MET A 67 -26.84 -4.20 2.34
CA MET A 67 -28.24 -4.39 2.73
C MET A 67 -28.99 -5.35 1.80
N ASP A 68 -28.42 -5.69 0.64
CA ASP A 68 -28.99 -6.65 -0.31
C ASP A 68 -27.91 -7.50 -1.00
N TYR A 69 -28.33 -8.56 -1.70
CA TYR A 69 -27.44 -9.48 -2.40
C TYR A 69 -26.56 -8.80 -3.45
N HIS A 70 -27.08 -7.77 -4.12
CA HIS A 70 -26.32 -7.03 -5.14
C HIS A 70 -25.18 -6.24 -4.51
N GLN A 71 -25.44 -5.54 -3.39
CA GLN A 71 -24.42 -4.84 -2.63
C GLN A 71 -23.36 -5.81 -2.09
N LEU A 72 -23.78 -6.96 -1.54
CA LEU A 72 -22.85 -7.97 -1.03
C LEU A 72 -21.91 -8.48 -2.14
N LYS A 73 -22.47 -8.79 -3.31
CA LYS A 73 -21.70 -9.23 -4.47
C LYS A 73 -20.74 -8.16 -4.98
N LEU A 74 -21.15 -6.89 -5.00
CA LEU A 74 -20.27 -5.78 -5.36
C LEU A 74 -19.10 -5.65 -4.37
N SER A 75 -19.37 -5.71 -3.07
CA SER A 75 -18.34 -5.66 -2.03
C SER A 75 -17.30 -6.76 -2.25
N GLN A 76 -17.73 -8.02 -2.36
CA GLN A 76 -16.83 -9.15 -2.59
C GLN A 76 -15.98 -8.97 -3.87
N MET A 77 -16.58 -8.48 -4.96
CA MET A 77 -15.85 -8.23 -6.18
C MET A 77 -14.79 -7.14 -6.00
N VAL A 78 -15.10 -6.03 -5.33
CA VAL A 78 -14.14 -4.94 -5.10
C VAL A 78 -13.01 -5.41 -4.19
N LEU A 79 -13.33 -6.11 -3.11
CA LEU A 79 -12.37 -6.60 -2.14
C LEU A 79 -11.38 -7.60 -2.77
N SER A 80 -11.84 -8.43 -3.72
CA SER A 80 -10.99 -9.40 -4.41
C SER A 80 -9.80 -8.81 -5.17
N PHE A 81 -9.83 -7.52 -5.51
CA PHE A 81 -8.70 -6.84 -6.18
C PHE A 81 -8.18 -5.61 -5.42
N ALA A 82 -8.91 -5.08 -4.44
CA ALA A 82 -8.40 -4.02 -3.57
C ALA A 82 -7.48 -4.56 -2.46
N ASN A 83 -7.57 -5.86 -2.12
CA ASN A 83 -6.70 -6.56 -1.18
C ASN A 83 -6.44 -5.77 0.12
N GLY A 84 -7.52 -5.38 0.82
CA GLY A 84 -7.43 -4.65 2.09
C GLY A 84 -6.91 -3.20 1.98
N ASN A 85 -6.58 -2.69 0.78
CA ASN A 85 -6.07 -1.33 0.62
C ASN A 85 -7.18 -0.28 0.84
N PRO A 86 -7.13 0.50 1.93
CA PRO A 86 -8.23 1.41 2.30
C PRO A 86 -8.45 2.51 1.25
N LEU A 87 -7.37 2.97 0.60
CA LEU A 87 -7.47 4.00 -0.42
C LEU A 87 -8.18 3.48 -1.68
N ALA A 88 -7.77 2.30 -2.17
CA ALA A 88 -8.41 1.68 -3.32
C ALA A 88 -9.91 1.46 -3.06
N ILE A 89 -10.24 0.89 -1.90
CA ILE A 89 -11.63 0.68 -1.47
C ILE A 89 -12.43 1.98 -1.47
N LYS A 90 -11.89 3.04 -0.85
CA LYS A 90 -12.56 4.34 -0.74
C LYS A 90 -12.78 5.00 -2.11
N VAL A 91 -11.76 5.02 -2.97
CA VAL A 91 -11.84 5.62 -4.32
C VAL A 91 -12.89 4.91 -5.16
N ILE A 92 -12.89 3.58 -5.13
CA ILE A 92 -13.87 2.78 -5.87
C ILE A 92 -15.26 3.01 -5.30
N GLY A 93 -15.45 2.85 -3.99
CA GLY A 93 -16.76 3.03 -3.34
C GLY A 93 -17.36 4.41 -3.62
N SER A 94 -16.56 5.47 -3.46
CA SER A 94 -16.99 6.85 -3.74
C SER A 94 -17.47 7.04 -5.17
N SER A 95 -16.80 6.40 -6.14
CA SER A 95 -17.17 6.49 -7.56
C SER A 95 -18.46 5.74 -7.93
N LEU A 96 -18.89 4.79 -7.10
CA LEU A 96 -20.11 4.00 -7.27
C LEU A 96 -21.31 4.61 -6.53
N CYS A 97 -21.07 5.56 -5.62
CA CYS A 97 -22.10 6.19 -4.81
C CYS A 97 -23.17 6.89 -5.68
N GLY A 98 -24.44 6.61 -5.40
CA GLY A 98 -25.58 7.21 -6.12
C GLY A 98 -25.77 6.73 -7.57
N LYS A 99 -25.02 5.72 -8.01
CA LYS A 99 -25.15 5.13 -9.34
C LYS A 99 -26.18 4.01 -9.38
N THR A 100 -26.73 3.73 -10.56
CA THR A 100 -27.66 2.62 -10.76
C THR A 100 -26.95 1.27 -10.63
N LYS A 101 -27.69 0.22 -10.26
CA LYS A 101 -27.15 -1.15 -10.12
C LYS A 101 -26.36 -1.60 -11.38
N SER A 102 -26.95 -1.40 -12.56
CA SER A 102 -26.30 -1.73 -13.84
C SER A 102 -25.00 -0.97 -14.07
N TYR A 103 -24.93 0.33 -13.73
CA TYR A 103 -23.70 1.10 -13.81
C TYR A 103 -22.64 0.54 -12.86
N GLN A 104 -23.02 0.25 -11.62
CA GLN A 104 -22.10 -0.25 -10.60
C GLN A 104 -21.48 -1.58 -11.03
N GLU A 105 -22.29 -2.53 -11.52
CA GLU A 105 -21.80 -3.80 -12.04
C GLU A 105 -20.85 -3.63 -13.23
N SER A 106 -21.18 -2.76 -14.18
CA SER A 106 -20.35 -2.49 -15.35
C SER A 106 -19.01 -1.87 -14.96
N GLU A 107 -19.02 -0.90 -14.05
CA GLU A 107 -17.81 -0.22 -13.60
C GLU A 107 -16.90 -1.16 -12.83
N VAL A 108 -17.44 -1.97 -11.90
CA VAL A 108 -16.62 -2.96 -11.17
C VAL A 108 -16.02 -4.01 -12.10
N LYS A 109 -16.75 -4.44 -13.14
CA LYS A 109 -16.19 -5.33 -14.18
C LYS A 109 -15.05 -4.68 -14.95
N LYS A 110 -15.18 -3.40 -15.31
CA LYS A 110 -14.13 -2.63 -15.98
C LYS A 110 -12.88 -2.49 -15.10
N LEU A 111 -13.06 -2.26 -13.80
CA LEU A 111 -11.96 -2.09 -12.85
C LEU A 111 -11.08 -3.34 -12.68
N LYS A 112 -11.65 -4.54 -12.90
CA LYS A 112 -10.86 -5.77 -12.95
C LYS A 112 -9.87 -5.81 -14.11
N GLN A 113 -10.09 -5.02 -15.16
CA GLN A 113 -9.23 -4.97 -16.34
C GLN A 113 -8.34 -3.73 -16.33
N VAL A 114 -8.89 -2.57 -15.93
CA VAL A 114 -8.20 -1.29 -15.98
C VAL A 114 -8.36 -0.59 -14.62
N PRO A 115 -7.28 -0.51 -13.82
CA PRO A 115 -7.31 0.22 -12.55
C PRO A 115 -7.65 1.70 -12.76
N LYS A 116 -8.29 2.35 -11.76
CA LYS A 116 -8.56 3.79 -11.84
C LYS A 116 -7.26 4.59 -11.83
N GLN A 117 -7.22 5.64 -12.66
CA GLN A 117 -6.09 6.56 -12.73
C GLN A 117 -5.77 7.19 -11.37
N ASP A 118 -6.78 7.52 -10.56
CA ASP A 118 -6.55 8.10 -9.23
C ASP A 118 -5.79 7.16 -8.30
N ILE A 119 -6.08 5.85 -8.36
CA ILE A 119 -5.35 4.83 -7.60
C ILE A 119 -3.92 4.71 -8.14
N GLN A 120 -3.77 4.64 -9.46
CA GLN A 120 -2.46 4.59 -10.11
C GLN A 120 -1.60 5.80 -9.74
N ASN A 121 -2.16 7.01 -9.72
CA ASN A 121 -1.43 8.23 -9.41
C ASN A 121 -0.88 8.21 -7.97
N VAL A 122 -1.63 7.68 -7.01
CA VAL A 122 -1.16 7.59 -5.62
C VAL A 122 -0.08 6.54 -5.44
N LEU A 123 -0.21 5.39 -6.12
CA LEU A 123 0.81 4.34 -6.10
C LEU A 123 2.07 4.77 -6.85
N LYS A 124 1.90 5.49 -7.97
CA LYS A 124 2.99 6.00 -8.80
C LYS A 124 3.96 6.87 -8.00
N TRP A 125 3.49 7.62 -7.00
CA TRP A 125 4.38 8.45 -6.19
C TRP A 125 5.41 7.63 -5.39
N SER A 126 5.07 6.42 -4.94
CA SER A 126 6.05 5.51 -4.33
C SER A 126 7.03 4.98 -5.38
N PHE A 127 6.50 4.58 -6.54
CA PHE A 127 7.30 4.01 -7.64
C PHE A 127 8.27 5.04 -8.22
N ASP A 128 7.83 6.27 -8.45
CA ASP A 128 8.66 7.35 -9.00
C ASP A 128 9.86 7.69 -8.10
N GLY A 129 9.74 7.43 -6.79
CA GLY A 129 10.78 7.65 -5.78
C GLY A 129 11.88 6.57 -5.74
N LEU A 130 11.75 5.50 -6.53
CA LEU A 130 12.78 4.49 -6.74
C LEU A 130 13.82 4.95 -7.76
N ASP A 131 15.04 4.44 -7.65
CA ASP A 131 16.04 4.58 -8.71
C ASP A 131 15.70 3.72 -9.94
N CYS A 132 16.52 3.79 -10.98
CA CYS A 132 16.22 3.10 -12.24
C CYS A 132 16.29 1.58 -12.11
N GLU A 133 17.24 1.03 -11.36
CA GLU A 133 17.39 -0.42 -11.20
C GLU A 133 16.30 -0.97 -10.28
N GLU A 134 16.00 -0.26 -9.18
CA GLU A 134 14.91 -0.59 -8.26
C GLU A 134 13.53 -0.61 -8.96
N LYS A 135 13.30 0.27 -9.93
CA LYS A 135 12.05 0.30 -10.72
C LYS A 135 11.88 -0.97 -11.55
N GLU A 136 12.91 -1.36 -12.28
CA GLU A 136 12.89 -2.58 -13.09
C GLU A 136 12.74 -3.83 -12.21
N MET A 137 13.51 -3.89 -11.11
CA MET A 137 13.38 -4.96 -10.12
C MET A 137 11.97 -5.07 -9.54
N PHE A 138 11.35 -3.94 -9.17
CA PHE A 138 9.98 -3.93 -8.66
C PHE A 138 9.01 -4.50 -9.71
N LEU A 139 9.11 -4.05 -10.95
CA LEU A 139 8.27 -4.52 -12.05
C LEU A 139 8.40 -6.03 -12.27
N ASP A 140 9.62 -6.56 -12.28
CA ASP A 140 9.84 -8.01 -12.39
C ASP A 140 9.25 -8.77 -11.21
N ILE A 141 9.42 -8.26 -9.99
CA ILE A 141 8.90 -8.89 -8.77
C ILE A 141 7.37 -8.98 -8.82
N VAL A 142 6.69 -7.87 -9.13
CA VAL A 142 5.23 -7.84 -9.14
C VAL A 142 4.65 -8.67 -10.28
N CYS A 143 5.35 -8.76 -11.42
CA CYS A 143 4.89 -9.50 -12.59
C CYS A 143 5.11 -11.02 -12.47
N PHE A 144 6.25 -11.45 -11.92
CA PHE A 144 6.68 -12.85 -12.02
C PHE A 144 6.88 -13.55 -10.67
N PHE A 145 7.13 -12.80 -9.61
CA PHE A 145 7.62 -13.36 -8.34
C PHE A 145 6.68 -13.19 -7.14
N LYS A 146 5.45 -12.69 -7.35
CA LYS A 146 4.41 -12.68 -6.31
C LYS A 146 4.16 -14.09 -5.76
N GLY A 147 4.22 -14.25 -4.44
CA GLY A 147 4.05 -15.52 -3.73
C GLY A 147 5.23 -16.48 -3.84
N LYS A 148 6.38 -16.05 -4.39
CA LYS A 148 7.60 -16.87 -4.48
C LYS A 148 8.47 -16.68 -3.24
N ASP A 149 9.23 -17.72 -2.94
CA ASP A 149 10.23 -17.73 -1.86
C ASP A 149 11.27 -16.61 -2.03
N ARG A 150 11.53 -15.86 -0.96
CA ARG A 150 12.42 -14.69 -0.95
C ARG A 150 13.83 -15.03 -1.42
N ASP A 151 14.38 -16.15 -0.99
CA ASP A 151 15.76 -16.53 -1.34
C ASP A 151 15.86 -16.97 -2.80
N HIS A 152 14.80 -17.59 -3.33
CA HIS A 152 14.67 -17.83 -4.77
C HIS A 152 14.61 -16.52 -5.56
N VAL A 153 13.76 -15.57 -5.15
CA VAL A 153 13.65 -14.26 -5.82
C VAL A 153 14.98 -13.51 -5.77
N THR A 154 15.64 -13.50 -4.62
CA THR A 154 16.94 -12.83 -4.43
C THR A 154 17.98 -13.40 -5.40
N ARG A 155 18.09 -14.72 -5.54
CA ARG A 155 19.01 -15.36 -6.50
C ARG A 155 18.69 -15.02 -7.95
N CYS A 156 17.41 -14.96 -8.32
CA CYS A 156 17.00 -14.56 -9.66
C CYS A 156 17.34 -13.08 -9.94
N MET A 157 17.11 -12.20 -8.97
CA MET A 157 17.45 -10.78 -9.09
C MET A 157 18.97 -10.57 -9.18
N ASP A 158 19.76 -11.29 -8.38
CA ASP A 158 21.24 -11.19 -8.36
C ASP A 158 21.90 -11.58 -9.69
N ALA A 159 21.21 -12.41 -10.49
CA ALA A 159 21.66 -12.76 -11.84
C ALA A 159 21.41 -11.65 -12.88
N CYS A 160 20.48 -10.72 -12.61
CA CYS A 160 20.05 -9.68 -13.55
C CYS A 160 20.45 -8.26 -13.12
N TYR A 161 20.61 -8.03 -11.82
CA TYR A 161 20.73 -6.70 -11.21
C TYR A 161 21.92 -6.64 -10.27
N VAL A 162 22.70 -5.57 -10.37
CA VAL A 162 23.93 -5.41 -9.57
C VAL A 162 23.60 -5.17 -8.10
N SER A 163 22.51 -4.46 -7.83
CA SER A 163 22.09 -4.08 -6.48
C SER A 163 21.02 -5.00 -5.88
N ALA A 164 20.82 -6.22 -6.40
CA ALA A 164 19.69 -7.09 -6.06
C ALA A 164 19.37 -7.19 -4.55
N HIS A 165 20.40 -7.41 -3.73
CA HIS A 165 20.26 -7.52 -2.28
C HIS A 165 19.76 -6.20 -1.66
N SER A 166 20.43 -5.08 -1.95
CA SER A 166 20.03 -3.76 -1.45
C SER A 166 18.71 -3.27 -2.05
N GLY A 167 18.43 -3.60 -3.32
CA GLY A 167 17.20 -3.23 -4.01
C GLY A 167 15.99 -3.90 -3.37
N ILE A 168 16.07 -5.21 -3.10
CA ILE A 168 15.00 -5.93 -2.37
C ILE A 168 14.81 -5.32 -0.98
N GLU A 169 15.90 -5.03 -0.26
CA GLU A 169 15.81 -4.41 1.06
C GLU A 169 15.18 -3.01 1.00
N ASN A 170 15.53 -2.20 0.01
CA ASN A 170 14.96 -0.87 -0.20
C ASN A 170 13.47 -0.93 -0.54
N LEU A 171 13.05 -1.88 -1.38
CA LEU A 171 11.64 -2.10 -1.69
C LEU A 171 10.83 -2.50 -0.43
N ILE A 172 11.38 -3.36 0.43
CA ILE A 172 10.79 -3.70 1.74
C ILE A 172 10.74 -2.47 2.65
N ASN A 173 11.86 -1.75 2.75
CA ASN A 173 11.98 -0.57 3.60
C ASN A 173 10.97 0.52 3.23
N LYS A 174 10.65 0.64 1.95
CA LYS A 174 9.68 1.59 1.37
C LYS A 174 8.24 1.06 1.32
N SER A 175 7.97 -0.10 1.92
CA SER A 175 6.67 -0.77 1.93
C SER A 175 6.06 -0.98 0.53
N LEU A 176 6.91 -1.25 -0.46
CA LEU A 176 6.50 -1.58 -1.83
C LEU A 176 6.31 -3.08 -2.03
N ILE A 177 7.06 -3.88 -1.26
CA ILE A 177 6.89 -5.33 -1.15
C ILE A 177 6.99 -5.72 0.33
N SER A 178 6.49 -6.89 0.70
CA SER A 178 6.63 -7.46 2.03
C SER A 178 7.02 -8.94 1.95
N VAL A 179 7.47 -9.50 3.08
CA VAL A 179 7.84 -10.91 3.19
C VAL A 179 6.99 -11.54 4.28
N SER A 180 6.20 -12.54 3.91
CA SER A 180 5.36 -13.30 4.85
C SER A 180 5.60 -14.78 4.65
N ARG A 181 5.96 -15.48 5.73
CA ARG A 181 6.33 -16.92 5.68
C ARG A 181 7.35 -17.21 4.58
N ASP A 182 8.38 -16.36 4.51
CA ASP A 182 9.45 -16.39 3.51
C ASP A 182 9.01 -16.19 2.06
N GLN A 183 7.75 -15.77 1.81
CA GLN A 183 7.25 -15.49 0.46
C GLN A 183 7.10 -13.99 0.22
N ILE A 184 7.43 -13.55 -1.00
CA ILE A 184 7.20 -12.19 -1.45
C ILE A 184 5.71 -11.90 -1.59
N ALA A 185 5.24 -10.86 -0.93
CA ALA A 185 3.93 -10.27 -1.10
C ALA A 185 4.06 -8.84 -1.67
N VAL A 186 3.03 -8.44 -2.41
CA VAL A 186 2.92 -7.18 -3.16
C VAL A 186 1.47 -6.73 -3.13
#